data_AF-A0A2D5WAH2-F1
#
_entry.id   AF-A0A2D5WAH2-F1
#
_cell.length_a   1.000
_cell.length_b   1.000
_cell.length_c   1.000
_cell.angle_alpha   90.00
_cell.angle_beta   90.00
_cell.angle_gamma   90.00
#
_symmetry.space_group_name_H-M   'P 1'
#
loop_
_entity.id
_entity.type
_entity.pdbx_description
1 polymer ?
#
loop_
_entity_poly.entity_id
_entity_poly.type
_entity_poly.pdbx_seq_one_letter_code
_entity_poly.pdbx_strand_id
1 'polypeptide(L)'
;MAQPNSTPMRALVLLLLWTGLCACPSLPKAEDWLDVGFRSPRQTFHTFRTALADGQQAGLEYRCFSGAFKAREGLSALTYHEFREQLLEDQPLLRTFFSRAAVTQVTVKGKKAVLEAKVAGRALLLELVREDYWEMWDGEELLDDALVPDLGQLLSQEPGKPDLEIRLPAAHITPTEVRLGGEWKINRIDLPNP
;
A
#
# COMPACT_ATOMS: atom_id res chain seq x y z
N MET A 1 0.87 42.48 57.53
CA MET A 1 0.14 42.68 56.27
C MET A 1 0.92 42.06 55.12
N ALA A 2 0.24 41.15 54.43
CA ALA A 2 0.40 40.55 53.10
C ALA A 2 1.77 40.30 52.42
N GLN A 3 1.77 39.14 51.77
CA GLN A 3 2.81 38.33 51.13
C GLN A 3 3.42 38.86 49.82
N PRO A 4 4.54 38.25 49.38
CA PRO A 4 5.37 38.71 48.27
C PRO A 4 4.86 38.32 46.87
N ASN A 5 5.30 39.12 45.90
CA ASN A 5 5.09 38.99 44.48
C ASN A 5 5.84 37.81 43.84
N SER A 6 5.28 37.37 42.71
CA SER A 6 5.91 36.74 41.54
C SER A 6 6.26 35.24 41.62
N THR A 7 5.48 34.40 40.92
CA THR A 7 5.87 33.71 39.66
C THR A 7 5.00 32.46 39.38
N PRO A 8 4.00 32.53 38.48
CA PRO A 8 3.35 31.33 37.95
C PRO A 8 3.66 31.06 36.47
N MET A 9 4.70 31.66 35.88
CA MET A 9 4.91 31.60 34.41
C MET A 9 5.91 30.53 33.94
N ARG A 10 6.73 29.96 34.84
CA ARG A 10 7.69 28.89 34.47
C ARG A 10 7.11 27.48 34.48
N ALA A 11 5.99 27.24 35.17
CA ALA A 11 5.38 25.92 35.26
C ALA A 11 4.57 25.52 34.01
N LEU A 12 4.07 26.50 33.24
CA LEU A 12 3.21 26.23 32.08
C LEU A 12 3.99 25.70 30.86
N VAL A 13 5.27 26.08 30.72
CA VAL A 13 6.11 25.67 29.58
C VAL A 13 6.56 24.20 29.68
N LEU A 14 6.70 23.66 30.90
CA LEU A 14 7.06 22.25 31.10
C LEU A 14 5.91 21.26 30.82
N LEU A 15 4.65 21.69 30.98
CA LEU A 15 3.48 20.84 30.70
C LEU A 15 3.19 20.68 29.19
N LEU A 16 3.54 21.69 28.38
CA LEU A 16 3.40 21.62 26.91
C LEU A 16 4.48 20.77 26.24
N LEU A 17 5.64 20.60 26.89
CA LEU A 17 6.71 19.70 26.41
C LEU A 17 6.42 18.21 26.70
N TRP A 18 5.57 17.90 27.67
CA TRP A 18 5.20 16.52 28.02
C TRP A 18 4.07 15.94 27.17
N THR A 19 3.21 16.77 26.58
CA THR A 19 2.11 16.28 25.72
C THR A 19 2.53 16.03 24.27
N GLY A 20 3.75 16.42 23.88
CA GLY A 20 4.27 16.25 22.52
C GLY A 20 5.10 14.99 22.26
N LEU A 21 5.44 14.19 23.29
CA LEU A 21 6.53 13.19 23.19
C LEU A 21 6.15 11.79 22.70
N CYS A 22 4.88 11.51 22.37
CA CYS A 22 4.47 10.20 21.84
C CYS A 22 3.86 10.31 20.43
N ALA A 23 4.61 10.92 19.52
CA ALA A 23 4.39 10.75 18.08
C ALA A 23 4.91 9.40 17.57
N CYS A 24 5.07 8.39 18.43
CA CYS A 24 5.45 7.05 18.01
C CYS A 24 4.34 6.46 17.11
N PRO A 25 4.71 5.88 15.97
CA PRO A 25 3.76 5.11 15.16
C PRO A 25 3.22 3.96 16.01
N SER A 26 1.93 3.69 15.88
CA SER A 26 1.33 2.50 16.48
C SER A 26 1.88 1.26 15.76
N LEU A 27 2.56 0.39 16.50
CA LEU A 27 2.99 -0.90 15.95
C LEU A 27 1.76 -1.71 15.50
N PRO A 28 1.85 -2.41 14.35
CA PRO A 28 0.79 -3.31 13.94
C PRO A 28 0.55 -4.42 14.97
N LYS A 29 -0.71 -4.81 15.15
CA LYS A 29 -1.09 -5.94 15.96
C LYS A 29 -1.18 -7.20 15.11
N ALA A 30 -1.25 -8.37 15.75
CA ALA A 30 -1.43 -9.65 15.06
C ALA A 30 -2.68 -9.67 14.15
N GLU A 31 -3.77 -9.00 14.57
CA GLU A 31 -4.99 -8.86 13.78
C GLU A 31 -4.79 -8.11 12.45
N ASP A 32 -3.90 -7.11 12.42
CA ASP A 32 -3.60 -6.35 11.20
C ASP A 32 -2.90 -7.22 10.14
N TRP A 33 -2.22 -8.29 10.56
CA TRP A 33 -1.57 -9.22 9.63
C TRP A 33 -2.55 -10.18 8.96
N LEU A 34 -3.70 -10.44 9.59
CA LEU A 34 -4.74 -11.30 8.99
C LEU A 34 -5.45 -10.62 7.81
N ASP A 35 -5.49 -9.28 7.82
CA ASP A 35 -6.12 -8.48 6.79
C ASP A 35 -5.16 -8.02 5.68
N VAL A 36 -3.89 -8.48 5.70
CA VAL A 36 -2.94 -8.23 4.61
C VAL A 36 -3.39 -8.91 3.31
N GLY A 37 -3.32 -8.18 2.20
CA GLY A 37 -3.60 -8.68 0.86
C GLY A 37 -4.02 -7.59 -0.12
N PHE A 38 -4.30 -8.01 -1.35
CA PHE A 38 -4.48 -7.12 -2.50
C PHE A 38 -5.84 -7.28 -3.20
N ARG A 39 -6.81 -7.96 -2.58
CA ARG A 39 -8.11 -8.29 -3.20
C ARG A 39 -9.05 -7.09 -3.32
N SER A 40 -8.82 -6.05 -2.52
CA SER A 40 -9.60 -4.80 -2.58
C SER A 40 -8.71 -3.56 -2.36
N PRO A 41 -9.17 -2.36 -2.73
CA PRO A 41 -8.44 -1.12 -2.44
C PRO A 41 -8.20 -0.90 -0.95
N ARG A 42 -9.18 -1.25 -0.10
CA ARG A 42 -9.05 -1.16 1.36
C ARG A 42 -7.96 -2.09 1.88
N GLN A 43 -7.94 -3.33 1.39
CA GLN A 43 -6.96 -4.33 1.81
C GLN A 43 -5.54 -3.93 1.39
N THR A 44 -5.39 -3.39 0.19
CA THR A 44 -4.09 -2.89 -0.31
C THR A 44 -3.58 -1.73 0.52
N PHE A 45 -4.45 -0.75 0.82
CA PHE A 45 -4.09 0.37 1.69
C PHE A 45 -3.73 -0.11 3.10
N HIS A 46 -4.51 -1.05 3.66
CA HIS A 46 -4.22 -1.64 4.97
C HIS A 46 -2.85 -2.33 4.96
N THR A 47 -2.56 -3.14 3.95
CA THR A 47 -1.26 -3.81 3.76
C THR A 47 -0.11 -2.82 3.73
N PHE A 48 -0.23 -1.76 2.92
CA PHE A 48 0.78 -0.71 2.85
C PHE A 48 1.00 -0.04 4.20
N ARG A 49 -0.09 0.34 4.87
CA ARG A 49 -0.05 0.97 6.20
C ARG A 49 0.62 0.07 7.24
N THR A 50 0.27 -1.21 7.26
CA THR A 50 0.81 -2.22 8.18
C THR A 50 2.31 -2.40 7.97
N ALA A 51 2.74 -2.55 6.71
CA ALA A 51 4.15 -2.70 6.36
C ALA A 51 4.99 -1.45 6.72
N LEU A 52 4.48 -0.25 6.40
CA LEU A 52 5.13 1.02 6.72
C LEU A 52 5.22 1.28 8.23
N ALA A 53 4.17 0.89 8.98
CA ALA A 53 4.15 1.02 10.43
C ALA A 53 5.16 0.08 11.10
N ASP A 54 5.23 -1.18 10.67
CA ASP A 54 6.24 -2.15 11.13
C ASP A 54 7.68 -1.64 10.89
N GLY A 55 7.92 -1.13 9.69
CA GLY A 55 9.15 -0.45 9.34
C GLY A 55 10.28 -1.36 8.85
N GLN A 56 10.15 -2.68 8.98
CA GLN A 56 11.12 -3.66 8.47
C GLN A 56 10.63 -4.36 7.19
N GLN A 57 9.46 -3.99 6.69
CA GLN A 57 8.74 -4.70 5.63
C GLN A 57 8.74 -3.93 4.31
N ALA A 58 9.89 -3.34 3.94
CA ALA A 58 10.04 -2.53 2.73
C ALA A 58 9.66 -3.30 1.45
N GLY A 59 9.92 -4.61 1.40
CA GLY A 59 9.47 -5.46 0.27
C GLY A 59 7.94 -5.51 0.14
N LEU A 60 7.22 -5.56 1.26
CA LEU A 60 5.75 -5.55 1.28
C LEU A 60 5.20 -4.15 0.94
N GLU A 61 5.85 -3.09 1.42
CA GLU A 61 5.54 -1.72 1.01
C GLU A 61 5.70 -1.56 -0.53
N TYR A 62 6.83 -2.02 -1.08
CA TYR A 62 7.10 -2.02 -2.52
C TYR A 62 6.07 -2.83 -3.33
N ARG A 63 5.62 -3.97 -2.79
CA ARG A 63 4.61 -4.83 -3.44
C ARG A 63 3.24 -4.17 -3.56
N CYS A 64 2.93 -3.18 -2.72
CA CYS A 64 1.70 -2.39 -2.79
C CYS A 64 1.66 -1.43 -3.98
N PHE A 65 2.81 -1.03 -4.53
CA PHE A 65 2.85 -0.10 -5.66
C PHE A 65 2.65 -0.78 -7.01
N SER A 66 1.91 -0.10 -7.87
CA SER A 66 1.68 -0.50 -9.27
C SER A 66 2.97 -0.44 -10.09
N GLY A 67 3.00 -1.18 -11.20
CA GLY A 67 4.11 -1.09 -12.16
C GLY A 67 4.29 0.33 -12.70
N ALA A 68 3.20 1.03 -12.98
CA ALA A 68 3.23 2.41 -13.46
C ALA A 68 3.77 3.41 -12.43
N PHE A 69 3.44 3.24 -11.14
CA PHE A 69 4.05 4.04 -10.06
C PHE A 69 5.56 3.81 -10.02
N LYS A 70 5.98 2.54 -9.97
CA LYS A 70 7.39 2.15 -9.89
C LYS A 70 8.19 2.70 -11.07
N ALA A 71 7.68 2.55 -12.30
CA ALA A 71 8.33 3.06 -13.50
C ALA A 71 8.47 4.59 -13.50
N ARG A 72 7.42 5.31 -13.08
CA ARG A 72 7.44 6.78 -13.01
C ARG A 72 8.46 7.31 -12.01
N GLU A 73 8.55 6.66 -10.84
CA GLU A 73 9.48 7.05 -9.77
C GLU A 73 10.87 6.42 -9.94
N GLY A 74 11.11 5.63 -10.99
CA GLY A 74 12.39 4.95 -11.23
C GLY A 74 12.76 3.89 -10.17
N LEU A 75 11.75 3.25 -9.58
CA LEU A 75 11.91 2.32 -8.46
C LEU A 75 12.09 0.89 -8.92
N SER A 76 13.15 0.27 -8.41
CA SER A 76 13.30 -1.18 -8.31
C SER A 76 13.14 -1.60 -6.85
N ALA A 77 13.09 -2.91 -6.58
CA ALA A 77 13.08 -3.39 -5.19
C ALA A 77 14.30 -2.89 -4.40
N LEU A 78 15.46 -2.75 -5.06
CA LEU A 78 16.69 -2.26 -4.43
C LEU A 78 16.64 -0.75 -4.17
N THR A 79 16.31 0.05 -5.19
CA THR A 79 16.30 1.53 -5.07
C THR A 79 15.14 2.05 -4.24
N TYR A 80 14.12 1.21 -3.98
CA TYR A 80 13.03 1.55 -3.09
C TYR A 80 13.50 1.82 -1.65
N HIS A 81 14.55 1.14 -1.17
CA HIS A 81 15.06 1.38 0.18
C HIS A 81 15.59 2.81 0.34
N GLU A 82 16.40 3.27 -0.60
CA GLU A 82 16.95 4.63 -0.62
C GLU A 82 15.84 5.68 -0.76
N PHE A 83 14.92 5.45 -1.70
CA PHE A 83 13.74 6.30 -1.87
C PHE A 83 12.92 6.43 -0.57
N ARG A 84 12.73 5.31 0.12
CA ARG A 84 11.98 5.26 1.38
C ARG A 84 12.69 6.00 2.50
N GLU A 85 14.00 5.84 2.63
CA GLU A 85 14.79 6.56 3.62
C GLU A 85 14.69 8.08 3.39
N GLN A 86 14.92 8.55 2.16
CA GLN A 86 14.78 9.96 1.81
C GLN A 86 13.36 10.48 2.10
N LEU A 87 12.33 9.72 1.73
CA LEU A 87 10.93 10.10 1.98
C LEU A 87 10.64 10.26 3.48
N LEU A 88 11.20 9.39 4.32
CA LEU A 88 11.01 9.45 5.77
C LEU A 88 11.86 10.54 6.43
N GLU A 89 13.00 10.90 5.85
CA GLU A 89 13.80 12.06 6.27
C GLU A 89 13.10 13.37 5.94
N ASP A 90 12.57 13.49 4.71
CA ASP A 90 11.83 14.67 4.25
C ASP A 90 10.50 14.83 5.01
N GLN A 91 9.92 13.70 5.44
CA GLN A 91 8.63 13.66 6.13
C GLN A 91 8.67 12.76 7.38
N PRO A 92 9.29 13.21 8.49
CA PRO A 92 9.51 12.39 9.70
C PRO A 92 8.22 11.87 10.35
N LEU A 93 7.10 12.57 10.14
CA LEU A 93 5.80 12.20 10.70
C LEU A 93 4.98 11.28 9.80
N LEU A 94 5.50 10.90 8.63
CA LEU A 94 4.75 10.13 7.62
C LEU A 94 4.30 8.78 8.16
N ARG A 95 5.18 8.04 8.84
CA ARG A 95 4.84 6.75 9.47
C ARG A 95 3.70 6.90 10.46
N THR A 96 3.79 7.89 11.34
CA THR A 96 2.76 8.17 12.36
C THR A 96 1.44 8.62 11.74
N PHE A 97 1.51 9.37 10.64
CA PHE A 97 0.34 9.77 9.88
C PHE A 97 -0.36 8.53 9.30
N PHE A 98 0.36 7.71 8.53
CA PHE A 98 -0.23 6.50 7.94
C PHE A 98 -0.74 5.53 8.99
N SER A 99 -0.01 5.31 10.09
CA SER A 99 -0.42 4.35 11.13
C SER A 99 -1.77 4.70 11.76
N ARG A 100 -2.14 5.99 11.78
CA ARG A 100 -3.39 6.51 12.34
C ARG A 100 -4.48 6.75 11.30
N ALA A 101 -4.16 6.56 10.02
CA ALA A 101 -5.08 6.87 8.92
C ALA A 101 -6.24 5.87 8.88
N ALA A 102 -7.45 6.41 8.94
CA ALA A 102 -8.69 5.65 8.82
C ALA A 102 -9.32 5.88 7.45
N VAL A 103 -9.67 4.79 6.76
CA VAL A 103 -10.35 4.87 5.46
C VAL A 103 -11.76 5.39 5.65
N THR A 104 -12.07 6.53 5.03
CA THR A 104 -13.38 7.18 5.11
C THR A 104 -14.24 6.88 3.91
N GLN A 105 -13.67 6.86 2.71
CA GLN A 105 -14.40 6.61 1.48
C GLN A 105 -13.56 5.79 0.49
N VAL A 106 -14.23 4.95 -0.29
CA VAL A 106 -13.66 4.25 -1.44
C VAL A 106 -14.63 4.35 -2.59
N THR A 107 -14.18 4.86 -3.72
CA THR A 107 -14.97 4.95 -4.95
C THR A 107 -14.28 4.13 -6.03
N VAL A 108 -14.93 3.07 -6.50
CA VAL A 108 -14.40 2.14 -7.51
C VAL A 108 -15.10 2.38 -8.85
N LYS A 109 -14.33 2.45 -9.93
CA LYS A 109 -14.82 2.56 -11.32
C LYS A 109 -13.97 1.67 -12.23
N GLY A 110 -14.48 0.46 -12.53
CA GLY A 110 -13.75 -0.53 -13.31
C GLY A 110 -12.45 -0.95 -12.61
N LYS A 111 -11.31 -0.87 -13.32
CA LYS A 111 -9.97 -1.17 -12.80
C LYS A 111 -9.31 0.00 -12.06
N LYS A 112 -10.04 1.05 -11.72
CA LYS A 112 -9.53 2.22 -10.99
C LYS A 112 -10.33 2.45 -9.71
N ALA A 113 -9.67 2.93 -8.67
CA ALA A 113 -10.31 3.33 -7.43
C ALA A 113 -9.64 4.58 -6.86
N VAL A 114 -10.42 5.41 -6.17
CA VAL A 114 -9.92 6.47 -5.31
C VAL A 114 -10.28 6.11 -3.88
N LEU A 115 -9.28 6.11 -3.00
CA LEU A 115 -9.44 5.86 -1.58
C LEU A 115 -9.09 7.14 -0.82
N GLU A 116 -10.00 7.59 0.03
CA GLU A 116 -9.79 8.71 0.94
C GLU A 116 -9.60 8.19 2.36
N ALA A 117 -8.46 8.52 2.96
CA ALA A 117 -8.18 8.27 4.38
C ALA A 117 -8.03 9.59 5.14
N LYS A 118 -8.36 9.60 6.43
CA LYS A 118 -8.20 10.78 7.29
C LYS A 118 -7.39 10.51 8.53
N VAL A 119 -6.62 11.51 8.94
CA VAL A 119 -5.87 11.57 10.20
C VAL A 119 -6.05 12.97 10.77
N ALA A 120 -6.62 13.09 11.98
CA ALA A 120 -6.77 14.38 12.66
C ALA A 120 -7.35 15.51 11.77
N GLY A 121 -8.36 15.18 10.96
CA GLY A 121 -9.03 16.13 10.06
C GLY A 121 -8.32 16.41 8.73
N ARG A 122 -7.08 15.94 8.54
CA ARG A 122 -6.36 16.01 7.26
C ARG A 122 -6.70 14.80 6.40
N ALA A 123 -6.97 15.04 5.12
CA ALA A 123 -7.28 14.00 4.15
C ALA A 123 -6.03 13.57 3.38
N LEU A 124 -5.97 12.28 3.07
CA LEU A 124 -5.01 11.61 2.22
C LEU A 124 -5.79 10.96 1.09
N LEU A 125 -5.36 11.19 -0.14
CA LEU A 125 -5.97 10.57 -1.32
C LEU A 125 -4.99 9.57 -1.92
N LEU A 126 -5.49 8.37 -2.20
CA LEU A 126 -4.77 7.35 -2.94
C LEU A 126 -5.54 7.03 -4.21
N GLU A 127 -4.85 7.05 -5.33
CA GLU A 127 -5.34 6.44 -6.56
C GLU A 127 -4.82 5.02 -6.63
N LEU A 128 -5.73 4.07 -6.82
CA LEU A 128 -5.41 2.67 -6.97
C LEU A 128 -5.85 2.16 -8.34
N VAL A 129 -5.09 1.22 -8.86
CA VAL A 129 -5.38 0.51 -10.10
C VAL A 129 -5.41 -0.98 -9.82
N ARG A 130 -6.26 -1.70 -10.55
CA ARG A 130 -6.26 -3.17 -10.56
C ARG A 130 -5.36 -3.63 -11.70
N GLU A 131 -4.27 -4.31 -11.37
CA GLU A 131 -3.37 -4.95 -12.32
C GLU A 131 -3.71 -6.43 -12.41
N ASP A 132 -3.97 -6.90 -13.62
CA ASP A 132 -4.22 -8.32 -13.86
C ASP A 132 -2.89 -9.04 -14.09
N TYR A 133 -2.85 -10.32 -13.75
CA TYR A 133 -1.67 -11.13 -13.88
C TYR A 133 -2.02 -12.58 -14.18
N TRP A 134 -1.04 -13.30 -14.70
CA TRP A 134 -1.05 -14.75 -14.74
C TRP A 134 0.24 -15.30 -14.14
N GLU A 135 0.16 -16.51 -13.60
CA GLU A 135 1.29 -17.29 -13.09
C GLU A 135 1.18 -18.72 -13.62
N MET A 136 2.31 -19.30 -14.04
CA MET A 136 2.45 -20.69 -14.43
C MET A 136 3.23 -21.46 -13.36
N TRP A 137 2.69 -22.60 -12.93
CA TRP A 137 3.26 -23.40 -11.86
C TRP A 137 3.47 -24.88 -12.27
N ASP A 138 4.55 -25.48 -11.78
CA ASP A 138 4.81 -26.92 -11.77
C ASP A 138 4.88 -27.42 -10.31
N GLY A 139 3.76 -27.93 -9.81
CA GLY A 139 3.60 -28.22 -8.38
C GLY A 139 3.77 -26.96 -7.53
N GLU A 140 4.91 -26.86 -6.83
CA GLU A 140 5.25 -25.74 -5.96
C GLU A 140 6.23 -24.74 -6.60
N GLU A 141 6.71 -25.02 -7.81
CA GLU A 141 7.66 -24.16 -8.52
C GLU A 141 6.92 -23.18 -9.45
N LEU A 142 7.18 -21.88 -9.28
CA LEU A 142 6.72 -20.85 -10.21
C LEU A 142 7.62 -20.88 -11.46
N LEU A 143 7.06 -21.28 -12.59
CA LEU A 143 7.76 -21.37 -13.87
C LEU A 143 7.91 -20.00 -14.53
N ASP A 144 6.84 -19.21 -14.53
CA ASP A 144 6.79 -17.90 -15.17
C ASP A 144 5.58 -17.10 -14.66
N ASP A 145 5.66 -15.78 -14.73
CA ASP A 145 4.58 -14.87 -14.38
C ASP A 145 4.65 -13.57 -15.18
N ALA A 146 3.50 -12.95 -15.42
CA ALA A 146 3.50 -11.61 -15.99
C ALA A 146 2.25 -10.82 -15.60
N LEU A 147 2.44 -9.49 -15.52
CA LEU A 147 1.35 -8.54 -15.54
C LEU A 147 0.79 -8.42 -16.96
N VAL A 148 -0.53 -8.37 -17.06
CA VAL A 148 -1.22 -8.16 -18.34
C VAL A 148 -2.18 -6.98 -18.27
N PRO A 149 -2.29 -6.17 -19.35
CA PRO A 149 -3.21 -5.03 -19.36
C PRO A 149 -4.67 -5.46 -19.17
N ASP A 150 -5.03 -6.59 -19.77
CA ASP A 150 -6.36 -7.15 -19.68
C ASP A 150 -6.37 -8.67 -19.79
N LEU A 151 -6.72 -9.34 -18.69
CA LEU A 151 -6.81 -10.80 -18.64
C LEU A 151 -7.77 -11.35 -19.70
N GLY A 152 -8.84 -10.61 -20.02
CA GLY A 152 -9.82 -10.99 -21.02
C GLY A 152 -9.22 -11.23 -22.43
N GLN A 153 -8.06 -10.65 -22.72
CA GLN A 153 -7.37 -10.86 -24.00
C GLN A 153 -6.66 -12.21 -24.09
N LEU A 154 -6.35 -12.83 -22.94
CA LEU A 154 -5.76 -14.16 -22.88
C LEU A 154 -6.80 -15.27 -22.98
N LEU A 155 -8.07 -14.93 -22.75
CA LEU A 155 -9.17 -15.86 -22.70
C LEU A 155 -9.85 -15.91 -24.08
N SER A 156 -9.84 -17.08 -24.71
CA SER A 156 -10.61 -17.33 -25.94
C SER A 156 -11.64 -18.43 -25.70
N GLN A 157 -12.88 -18.18 -26.12
CA GLN A 157 -13.92 -19.20 -26.16
C GLN A 157 -14.22 -19.55 -27.61
N GLU A 158 -14.05 -20.81 -27.99
CA GLU A 158 -14.46 -21.26 -29.32
C GLU A 158 -16.00 -21.39 -29.40
N PRO A 159 -16.64 -20.90 -30.48
CA PRO A 159 -18.08 -21.06 -30.65
C PRO A 159 -18.51 -22.53 -30.58
N GLY A 160 -19.45 -22.83 -29.68
CA GLY A 160 -19.97 -24.18 -29.49
C GLY A 160 -19.16 -25.06 -28.52
N LYS A 161 -18.07 -24.55 -27.93
CA LYS A 161 -17.38 -25.22 -26.81
C LYS A 161 -17.70 -24.51 -25.48
N PRO A 162 -17.98 -25.27 -24.41
CA PRO A 162 -18.18 -24.70 -23.08
C PRO A 162 -16.86 -24.25 -22.44
N ASP A 163 -15.74 -24.79 -22.92
CA ASP A 163 -14.43 -24.58 -22.31
C ASP A 163 -13.80 -23.25 -22.75
N LEU A 164 -13.13 -22.61 -21.79
CA LEU A 164 -12.38 -21.39 -21.98
C LEU A 164 -10.90 -21.76 -22.19
N GLU A 165 -10.33 -21.36 -23.32
CA GLU A 165 -8.92 -21.58 -23.62
C GLU A 165 -8.10 -20.36 -23.17
N ILE A 166 -6.95 -20.61 -22.53
CA ILE A 166 -6.00 -19.57 -22.13
C ILE A 166 -4.81 -19.61 -23.09
N ARG A 167 -4.52 -18.48 -23.73
CA ARG A 167 -3.36 -18.33 -24.62
C ARG A 167 -2.19 -17.72 -23.86
N LEU A 168 -1.34 -18.56 -23.29
CA LEU A 168 -0.10 -18.13 -22.65
C LEU A 168 1.05 -18.04 -23.67
N PRO A 169 2.02 -17.11 -23.48
CA PRO A 169 3.22 -17.10 -24.31
C PRO A 169 3.90 -18.47 -24.23
N ALA A 170 4.37 -18.96 -25.39
CA ALA A 170 4.72 -20.36 -25.63
C ALA A 170 5.68 -20.92 -24.58
N ALA A 171 5.13 -21.63 -23.60
CA ALA A 171 5.92 -22.30 -22.59
C ALA A 171 6.64 -23.48 -23.26
N HIS A 172 7.97 -23.51 -23.14
CA HIS A 172 8.77 -24.69 -23.50
C HIS A 172 8.49 -25.90 -22.57
N ILE A 173 7.63 -25.70 -21.56
CA ILE A 173 7.29 -26.62 -20.48
C ILE A 173 5.77 -26.54 -20.29
N THR A 174 5.10 -27.68 -20.15
CA THR A 174 3.65 -27.71 -19.85
C THR A 174 3.44 -27.49 -18.35
N PRO A 175 2.76 -26.41 -17.92
CA PRO A 175 2.49 -26.17 -16.50
C PRO A 175 1.46 -27.18 -15.96
N THR A 176 1.55 -27.47 -14.67
CA THR A 176 0.53 -28.22 -13.93
C THR A 176 -0.66 -27.36 -13.52
N GLU A 177 -0.42 -26.07 -13.28
CA GLU A 177 -1.42 -25.11 -12.84
C GLU A 177 -1.15 -23.74 -13.48
N VAL A 178 -2.23 -23.06 -13.88
CA VAL A 178 -2.21 -21.66 -14.31
C VAL A 178 -3.13 -20.88 -13.38
N ARG A 179 -2.58 -19.87 -12.71
CA ARG A 179 -3.35 -18.96 -11.86
C ARG A 179 -3.58 -17.66 -12.59
N LEU A 180 -4.83 -17.26 -12.67
CA LEU A 180 -5.23 -15.97 -13.22
C LEU A 180 -5.78 -15.12 -12.08
N GLY A 181 -5.32 -13.87 -11.99
CA GLY A 181 -5.71 -13.01 -10.89
C GLY A 181 -5.69 -11.54 -11.27
N GLY A 182 -6.10 -10.73 -10.31
CA GLY A 182 -5.94 -9.29 -10.40
C GLY A 182 -5.89 -8.66 -9.03
N GLU A 183 -4.92 -7.80 -8.83
CA GLU A 183 -4.60 -7.18 -7.56
C GLU A 183 -4.76 -5.68 -7.62
N TRP A 184 -5.25 -5.09 -6.54
CA TRP A 184 -5.22 -3.65 -6.37
C TRP A 184 -3.83 -3.19 -5.96
N LYS A 185 -3.40 -2.08 -6.55
CA LYS A 185 -2.09 -1.47 -6.37
C LYS A 185 -2.21 0.04 -6.27
N ILE A 186 -1.35 0.64 -5.45
CA ILE A 186 -1.25 2.09 -5.31
C ILE A 186 -0.55 2.64 -6.56
N ASN A 187 -1.24 3.52 -7.28
CA ASN A 187 -0.74 4.21 -8.46
C ASN A 187 -0.31 5.65 -8.17
N ARG A 188 -0.85 6.25 -7.10
CA ARG A 188 -0.50 7.60 -6.64
C ARG A 188 -0.87 7.78 -5.16
N ILE A 189 -0.09 8.58 -4.45
CA ILE A 189 -0.37 9.04 -3.09
C ILE A 189 -0.29 10.57 -3.10
N ASP A 190 -1.39 11.23 -2.77
CA ASP A 190 -1.42 12.68 -2.57
C ASP A 190 -1.54 12.95 -1.07
N LEU A 191 -0.42 13.37 -0.48
CA LEU A 191 -0.33 13.72 0.92
C LEU A 191 -0.95 15.10 1.17
N PRO A 192 -1.54 15.34 2.37
CA PRO A 192 -2.00 16.67 2.71
C PRO A 192 -0.83 17.65 2.69
N ASN A 193 -1.03 18.82 2.07
CA ASN A 193 -0.06 19.91 2.16
C ASN A 193 0.23 20.25 3.63
N PRO A 194 1.49 20.52 4.01
CA PRO A 194 1.90 20.76 5.40
C PRO A 194 1.08 21.85 6.09
#